data_AF-A0AA46S2U9-F1
#
_entry.id   AF-A0AA46S2U9-F1
#
_cell.length_a   1.000
_cell.length_b   1.000
_cell.length_c   1.000
_cell.angle_alpha   90.00
_cell.angle_beta   90.00
_cell.angle_gamma   90.00
#
_symmetry.space_group_name_H-M   'P 1'
#
loop_
_entity.id
_entity.type
_entity.pdbx_description
1 polymer ?
#
loop_
_entity_poly.entity_id
_entity_poly.type
_entity_poly.pdbx_seq_one_letter_code
_entity_poly.pdbx_strand_id
1 'polypeptide(L)' 'MKTQLHRGRLIDHIQLVVHDLELSQKFYSAIMKVLDIPIITTSEDFFWADELVVSSIDSPAA' A
#
# COMPACT_ATOMS: atom_id res chain seq x y z
N MET A 1 -30.44 8.29 11.34
CA MET A 1 -29.17 7.54 11.45
C MET A 1 -28.17 8.46 12.11
N LYS A 2 -27.56 8.08 13.25
CA LYS A 2 -26.54 8.91 13.90
C LYS A 2 -25.22 8.72 13.14
N THR A 3 -24.63 9.80 12.64
CA THR A 3 -23.29 9.75 12.05
C THR A 3 -22.27 9.46 13.15
N GLN A 4 -21.50 8.38 13.01
CA GLN A 4 -20.45 8.00 13.95
C GLN A 4 -19.13 8.66 13.56
N LEU A 5 -18.56 9.45 14.46
CA LEU A 5 -17.26 10.10 14.25
C LEU A 5 -16.13 9.13 14.61
N HIS A 6 -15.32 8.74 13.62
CA HIS A 6 -14.13 7.93 13.83
C HIS A 6 -12.88 8.81 13.92
N ARG A 7 -12.40 9.05 15.14
CA ARG A 7 -11.14 9.79 15.38
C ARG A 7 -9.95 8.86 15.09
N GLY A 8 -8.91 9.41 14.46
CA GLY A 8 -7.70 8.64 14.08
C GLY A 8 -7.71 8.08 12.65
N ARG A 9 -8.77 8.32 11.85
CA ARG A 9 -8.88 7.92 10.43
C ARG A 9 -8.91 9.15 9.51
N LEU A 10 -8.02 10.12 9.77
CA LEU A 10 -7.93 11.32 8.93
C LEU A 10 -7.32 11.01 7.57
N ILE A 11 -6.36 10.09 7.55
CA ILE A 11 -5.72 9.58 6.34
C ILE A 11 -6.34 8.21 6.10
N ASP A 12 -6.87 8.05 4.89
CA ASP A 12 -7.46 6.80 4.41
C ASP A 12 -6.34 5.85 4.00
N HIS A 13 -5.49 6.27 3.06
CA HIS A 13 -4.33 5.52 2.59
C HIS A 13 -3.12 6.43 2.33
N ILE A 14 -1.94 5.81 2.23
CA ILE A 14 -0.72 6.46 1.76
C ILE A 14 -0.21 5.71 0.54
N GLN A 15 0.14 6.45 -0.50
CA GLN A 15 0.85 5.92 -1.66
C GLN A 15 2.29 6.42 -1.70
N LEU A 16 3.21 5.49 -1.94
CA LEU A 16 4.61 5.79 -2.18
C LEU A 16 4.96 5.45 -3.63
N VAL A 17 5.42 6.46 -4.38
CA VAL A 17 6.03 6.26 -5.69
C VAL A 17 7.52 6.02 -5.48
N VAL A 18 8.01 4.86 -5.92
CA VAL A 18 9.38 4.39 -5.65
C VAL A 18 10.19 4.23 -6.92
N HIS A 19 11.51 4.34 -6.78
CA HIS A 19 12.43 4.15 -7.91
C HIS A 19 12.51 2.68 -8.37
N ASP A 20 12.53 1.73 -7.42
CA ASP A 20 12.60 0.30 -7.70
C ASP A 20 11.46 -0.43 -6.99
N LEU A 21 10.46 -0.82 -7.78
CA LEU A 21 9.26 -1.47 -7.27
C LEU A 21 9.54 -2.89 -6.79
N GLU A 22 10.40 -3.65 -7.46
CA GLU A 22 10.68 -5.05 -7.12
C GLU A 22 11.45 -5.14 -5.79
N LEU A 23 12.44 -4.27 -5.59
CA LEU A 23 13.15 -4.16 -4.31
C LEU A 23 12.22 -3.72 -3.18
N SER A 24 11.35 -2.75 -3.45
CA SER A 24 10.36 -2.28 -2.47
C SER A 24 9.38 -3.40 -2.12
N GLN A 25 8.89 -4.15 -3.10
CA GLN A 25 7.98 -5.28 -2.90
C GLN A 25 8.62 -6.36 -2.04
N LYS A 26 9.89 -6.72 -2.28
CA LYS A 26 10.62 -7.69 -1.44
C LYS A 26 10.72 -7.23 0.00
N PHE A 27 11.06 -5.95 0.22
CA PHE A 27 11.17 -5.35 1.54
C PHE A 27 9.83 -5.37 2.28
N TYR A 28 8.78 -4.80 1.68
CA TYR A 28 7.47 -4.73 2.31
C TYR A 28 6.83 -6.13 2.48
N SER A 29 7.04 -7.07 1.56
CA SER A 29 6.58 -8.46 1.73
C SER A 29 7.16 -9.14 2.96
N ALA A 30 8.45 -8.90 3.25
CA ALA A 30 9.08 -9.44 4.45
C ALA A 30 8.45 -8.88 5.73
N ILE A 31 8.16 -7.57 5.75
CA ILE A 31 7.53 -6.90 6.90
C ILE A 31 6.08 -7.36 7.07
N MET A 32 5.28 -7.32 6.00
CA MET A 32 3.85 -7.67 6.06
C MET A 32 3.65 -9.12 6.50
N LYS A 33 4.55 -10.02 6.12
CA LYS A 33 4.57 -11.40 6.64
C LYS A 33 4.76 -11.50 8.15
N VAL A 34 5.55 -10.61 8.77
CA VAL A 34 5.73 -10.59 10.24
C VAL A 34 4.47 -10.06 10.93
N LEU A 35 3.73 -9.18 10.26
CA LEU A 35 2.51 -8.57 10.78
C LEU A 35 1.24 -9.38 10.45
N ASP A 36 1.36 -10.51 9.75
CA ASP A 36 0.25 -11.29 9.21
C ASP A 36 -0.71 -10.47 8.32
N ILE A 37 -0.17 -9.51 7.56
CA ILE A 37 -0.92 -8.69 6.59
C ILE A 37 -0.69 -9.24 5.17
N PRO A 38 -1.75 -9.51 4.39
CA PRO A 38 -1.60 -9.97 3.01
C PRO A 38 -1.18 -8.84 2.07
N ILE A 39 -0.34 -9.17 1.09
CA ILE A 39 -0.01 -8.28 -0.03
C ILE A 39 -0.79 -8.70 -1.27
N ILE A 40 -1.30 -7.71 -1.99
CA ILE A 40 -1.91 -7.88 -3.30
C ILE A 40 -1.02 -7.18 -4.33
N THR A 41 -0.47 -7.98 -5.25
CA THR A 41 0.32 -7.51 -6.38
C THR A 41 -0.57 -7.38 -7.61
N THR A 42 -0.36 -6.35 -8.42
CA THR A 42 -1.10 -6.14 -9.66
C THR A 42 -0.19 -6.32 -10.87
N SER A 43 -0.78 -6.46 -12.06
CA SER A 43 -0.05 -6.44 -13.33
C SER A 43 0.27 -5.03 -13.82
N GLU A 44 -0.05 -3.99 -13.05
CA GLU A 44 0.01 -2.58 -13.45
C GLU A 44 1.11 -1.82 -12.69
N ASP A 45 2.21 -2.51 -12.37
CA ASP A 45 3.38 -1.94 -11.67
C ASP A 45 3.06 -1.25 -10.33
N PHE A 46 2.16 -1.86 -9.54
CA PHE A 46 1.98 -1.50 -8.14
C PHE A 46 1.58 -2.71 -7.28
N PHE A 47 1.74 -2.57 -5.97
CA PHE A 47 1.18 -3.48 -4.99
C PHE A 47 0.58 -2.70 -3.83
N TRP A 48 -0.28 -3.35 -3.06
CA TRP A 48 -0.85 -2.75 -1.87
C TRP A 48 -1.03 -3.77 -0.75
N ALA A 49 -1.08 -3.25 0.47
CA ALA A 49 -1.25 -4.01 1.71
C ALA A 49 -1.94 -3.13 2.73
N ASP A 50 -3.15 -3.52 3.18
CA ASP A 50 -3.99 -2.66 4.03
C ASP A 50 -4.12 -1.26 3.41
N GLU A 51 -3.78 -0.19 4.14
CA GLU A 51 -3.86 1.20 3.69
C GLU A 51 -2.56 1.73 3.03
N LEU A 52 -1.61 0.85 2.70
CA LEU A 52 -0.36 1.21 2.01
C LEU A 52 -0.41 0.79 0.54
N VAL A 53 -0.14 1.73 -0.35
CA VAL A 53 0.05 1.48 -1.80
C VAL A 53 1.49 1.85 -2.19
N VAL A 54 2.13 1.04 -3.01
CA VAL A 54 3.47 1.31 -3.54
C VAL A 54 3.48 1.06 -5.04
N SER A 55 3.89 2.06 -5.80
CA SER A 55 3.89 2.02 -7.27
C SER A 55 5.24 2.45 -7.85
N SER A 56 5.54 2.01 -9.08
CA SER A 56 6.60 2.61 -9.89
C SER A 56 6.17 4.01 -10.38
N ILE A 57 7.11 4.79 -10.91
CA ILE A 57 6.81 6.09 -11.54
C ILE A 57 5.98 5.96 -12.82
N ASP A 58 6.02 4.80 -13.49
CA ASP A 58 5.33 4.54 -14.76
C ASP A 58 3.96 3.88 -14.56
N SER A 59 3.61 3.52 -13.33
CA SER A 59 2.32 2.89 -13.00
C SER A 59 1.15 3.86 -13.21
N PRO A 60 0.00 3.40 -13.71
CA PRO A 60 -1.22 4.21 -13.77
C PRO A 60 -1.73 4.66 -12.38
N ALA A 61 -1.21 4.08 -11.30
CA ALA A 61 -1.53 4.48 -9.94
C ALA A 61 -0.74 5.71 -9.48
N ALA A 62 0.40 6.06 -10.10
CA ALA A 62 1.34 7.09 -9.62
C ALA A 62 0.81 8.54 -9.67
#